data_AF-A0A937XH65-F1
#
_entry.id   AF-A0A937XH65-F1
#
_cell.length_a   1.000
_cell.length_b   1.000
_cell.length_c   1.000
_cell.angle_alpha   90.00
_cell.angle_beta   90.00
_cell.angle_gamma   90.00
#
_symmetry.space_group_name_H-M   'P 1'
#
loop_
_entity.id
_entity.type
_entity.pdbx_description
1 polymer ?
#
loop_
_entity_poly.entity_id
_entity_poly.type
_entity_poly.pdbx_seq_one_letter_code
_entity_poly.pdbx_strand_id
1 'polypeptide(L)'
;MLRQAVERWRRGYTAVPHPALTKFWAEYYALARAEAPLLKMERPGKKPLNSTWVSFNRSVPRLHDLPRRELWHKWPYGRVDLQFSGLAAKSDAIVPTIGPFLGPDMTLRQAGKSLAVSLAVPELDGTAEFQPQREAALQGLSAALRLRAWYVEHPKDLVRALRPPTLARAFRGRL
;
A
#
# COMPACT_ATOMS: atom_id res chain seq x y z
N MET A 1 12.99 -30.46 23.98
CA MET A 1 12.65 -29.15 23.38
C MET A 1 12.03 -29.21 21.97
N LEU A 2 11.87 -30.37 21.32
CA LEU A 2 11.30 -30.47 19.96
C LEU A 2 9.76 -30.55 19.89
N ARG A 3 9.07 -30.98 20.96
CA ARG A 3 7.62 -31.18 20.96
C ARG A 3 6.80 -29.88 21.04
N GLN A 4 7.31 -28.84 21.72
CA GLN A 4 6.61 -27.55 21.85
C GLN A 4 6.59 -26.73 20.55
N ALA A 5 7.57 -26.92 19.66
CA ALA A 5 7.65 -26.21 18.38
C ALA A 5 6.58 -26.70 17.37
N VAL A 6 6.25 -28.00 17.41
CA VAL A 6 5.25 -28.63 16.52
C VAL A 6 3.82 -28.25 16.93
N GLU A 7 3.59 -28.01 18.22
CA GLU A 7 2.26 -27.71 18.76
C GLU A 7 1.77 -26.28 18.42
N ARG A 8 2.69 -25.33 18.28
CA ARG A 8 2.39 -23.96 17.78
C ARG A 8 2.01 -23.93 16.30
N TRP A 9 2.42 -24.93 15.51
CA TRP A 9 2.12 -25.01 14.08
C TRP A 9 0.68 -25.49 13.79
N ARG A 10 0.04 -26.19 14.74
CA ARG A 10 -1.34 -26.73 14.59
C ARG A 10 -2.45 -25.80 15.09
N ARG A 11 -2.12 -24.76 15.85
CA ARG A 11 -3.09 -23.74 16.27
C ARG A 11 -2.93 -22.57 15.33
N GLY A 12 -3.97 -22.26 14.56
CA GLY A 12 -4.00 -21.08 13.69
C GLY A 12 -3.44 -19.87 14.43
N TYR A 13 -2.60 -19.08 13.72
CA TYR A 13 -1.94 -17.91 14.27
C TYR A 13 -2.96 -17.01 14.97
N THR A 14 -2.95 -17.01 16.30
CA THR A 14 -3.84 -16.16 17.09
C THR A 14 -3.09 -14.86 17.32
N ALA A 15 -3.41 -13.85 16.52
CA ALA A 15 -2.83 -12.53 16.63
C ALA A 15 -3.14 -11.92 18.01
N VAL A 16 -2.15 -11.85 18.90
CA VAL A 16 -2.30 -11.21 20.21
C VAL A 16 -2.26 -9.70 20.04
N PRO A 17 -3.31 -8.96 20.43
CA PRO A 17 -3.33 -7.50 20.36
C PRO A 17 -2.23 -6.86 21.20
N HIS A 18 -1.60 -5.81 20.65
CA HIS A 18 -0.67 -4.97 21.40
C HIS A 18 -1.37 -3.65 21.79
N PRO A 19 -1.49 -3.31 23.10
CA PRO A 19 -2.24 -2.13 23.54
C PRO A 19 -1.71 -0.81 22.96
N ALA A 20 -0.39 -0.58 23.00
CA ALA A 20 0.21 0.65 22.48
C ALA A 20 -0.03 0.80 20.97
N LEU A 21 0.08 -0.29 20.21
CA LEU A 21 -0.14 -0.26 18.77
C LEU A 21 -1.62 -0.07 18.42
N THR A 22 -2.52 -0.68 19.19
CA THR A 22 -3.95 -0.48 19.02
C THR A 22 -4.32 0.99 19.29
N LYS A 23 -3.73 1.61 20.32
CA LYS A 23 -3.89 3.04 20.60
C LYS A 23 -3.34 3.90 19.45
N PHE A 24 -2.12 3.63 19.00
CA PHE A 24 -1.48 4.34 17.90
C PHE A 24 -2.33 4.30 16.62
N TRP A 25 -2.87 3.12 16.27
CA TRP A 25 -3.78 2.98 15.13
C TRP A 25 -5.05 3.81 15.27
N ALA A 26 -5.63 3.90 16.48
CA ALA A 26 -6.81 4.70 16.73
C ALA A 26 -6.54 6.21 16.58
N GLU A 27 -5.40 6.68 17.07
CA GLU A 27 -4.95 8.07 16.94
C GLU A 27 -4.63 8.42 15.47
N TYR A 28 -3.89 7.55 14.77
CA TYR A 28 -3.63 7.67 13.34
C TYR A 28 -4.93 7.72 12.53
N TYR A 29 -5.92 6.87 12.88
CA TYR A 29 -7.23 6.87 12.23
C TYR A 29 -8.00 8.17 12.45
N ALA A 30 -7.97 8.70 13.68
CA ALA A 30 -8.61 9.99 13.99
C ALA A 30 -7.99 11.12 13.16
N LEU A 31 -6.66 11.17 13.07
CA LEU A 31 -5.93 12.11 12.22
C LEU A 31 -6.30 11.94 10.75
N ALA A 32 -6.25 10.72 10.22
CA ALA A 32 -6.57 10.44 8.82
C ALA A 32 -8.00 10.85 8.44
N ARG A 33 -8.96 10.66 9.35
CA ARG A 33 -10.34 11.11 9.11
C ARG A 33 -10.50 12.63 9.10
N ALA A 34 -9.79 13.33 9.98
CA ALA A 34 -9.87 14.77 10.08
C ALA A 34 -9.17 15.46 8.90
N GLU A 35 -7.97 15.00 8.56
CA GLU A 35 -7.05 15.71 7.67
C GLU A 35 -7.04 15.16 6.24
N ALA A 36 -7.41 13.88 6.07
CA ALA A 36 -7.36 13.20 4.78
C ALA A 36 -8.59 12.31 4.52
N PRO A 37 -9.83 12.82 4.64
CA PRO A 37 -11.06 12.01 4.52
C PRO A 37 -11.18 11.29 3.16
N LEU A 38 -10.58 11.84 2.10
CA LEU A 38 -10.52 11.21 0.77
C LEU A 38 -9.79 9.86 0.76
N LEU A 39 -8.89 9.60 1.72
CA LEU A 39 -8.17 8.33 1.84
C LEU A 39 -9.03 7.19 2.37
N LYS A 40 -10.23 7.49 2.89
CA LYS A 40 -11.25 6.48 3.28
C LYS A 40 -10.65 5.34 4.12
N MET A 41 -9.77 5.68 5.07
CA MET A 41 -9.17 4.70 5.97
C MET A 41 -10.26 3.93 6.70
N GLU A 42 -10.13 2.61 6.80
CA GLU A 42 -11.05 1.79 7.57
C GLU A 42 -10.78 1.97 9.07
N ARG A 43 -11.84 1.98 9.88
CA ARG A 43 -11.70 2.05 11.34
C ARG A 43 -10.92 0.82 11.83
N PRO A 44 -9.78 0.99 12.52
CA PRO A 44 -9.02 -0.15 12.99
C PRO A 44 -9.71 -0.82 14.19
N GLY A 45 -9.63 -2.15 14.23
CA GLY A 45 -9.90 -2.93 15.44
C GLY A 45 -8.63 -3.10 16.29
N LYS A 46 -8.57 -4.19 17.05
CA LYS A 46 -7.36 -4.59 17.80
C LYS A 46 -6.23 -4.96 16.84
N LYS A 47 -5.00 -4.51 17.13
CA LYS A 47 -3.84 -4.68 16.22
C LYS A 47 -2.70 -5.46 16.86
N PRO A 48 -2.23 -6.56 16.25
CA PRO A 48 -0.99 -7.23 16.64
C PRO A 48 0.24 -6.43 16.19
N LEU A 49 1.40 -6.66 16.82
CA LEU A 49 2.66 -5.92 16.58
C LEU A 49 3.10 -5.82 15.12
N ASN A 50 2.78 -6.82 14.29
CA ASN A 50 3.14 -6.83 12.87
C ASN A 50 2.17 -6.02 11.97
N SER A 51 1.12 -5.42 12.53
CA SER A 51 0.20 -4.54 11.78
C SER A 51 0.81 -3.17 11.59
N THR A 52 1.79 -3.07 10.70
CA THR A 52 2.58 -1.85 10.51
C THR A 52 2.23 -1.08 9.23
N TRP A 53 1.29 -1.58 8.42
CA TRP A 53 0.92 -0.98 7.14
C TRP A 53 -0.53 -0.52 7.15
N VAL A 54 -0.75 0.74 6.83
CA VAL A 54 -2.10 1.31 6.68
C VAL A 54 -2.56 1.15 5.25
N SER A 55 -3.77 0.60 5.07
CA SER A 55 -4.40 0.45 3.76
C SER A 55 -5.29 1.64 3.43
N PHE A 56 -5.14 2.17 2.22
CA PHE A 56 -6.04 3.18 1.64
C PHE A 56 -6.66 2.69 0.32
N ASN A 57 -6.76 1.38 0.13
CA ASN A 57 -7.18 0.74 -1.13
C ASN A 57 -8.58 1.15 -1.62
N ARG A 58 -9.46 1.59 -0.71
CA ARG A 58 -10.80 2.08 -1.02
C ARG A 58 -10.81 3.49 -1.60
N SER A 59 -9.76 4.28 -1.39
CA SER A 59 -9.65 5.64 -1.90
C SER A 59 -9.26 5.71 -3.38
N VAL A 60 -8.55 4.69 -3.85
CA VAL A 60 -8.05 4.61 -5.22
C VAL A 60 -9.17 4.03 -6.10
N PRO A 61 -9.64 4.72 -7.14
CA PRO A 61 -10.67 4.17 -8.02
C PRO A 61 -10.16 2.92 -8.75
N ARG A 62 -11.08 2.10 -9.27
CA ARG A 62 -10.71 1.04 -10.20
C ARG A 62 -10.76 1.64 -11.60
N LEU A 63 -9.63 1.60 -12.31
CA LEU A 63 -9.62 1.86 -13.74
C LEU A 63 -9.72 0.51 -14.46
N HIS A 64 -10.61 0.44 -15.45
CA HIS A 64 -10.72 -0.73 -16.33
C HIS A 64 -9.36 -0.96 -17.02
N ASP A 65 -9.02 -2.23 -17.30
CA ASP A 65 -7.75 -2.66 -17.90
C ASP A 65 -6.46 -2.50 -17.06
N LEU A 66 -6.54 -1.96 -15.83
CA LEU A 66 -5.41 -1.94 -14.91
C LEU A 66 -5.41 -3.14 -13.95
N PRO A 67 -4.21 -3.64 -13.57
CA PRO A 67 -4.11 -4.67 -12.55
C PRO A 67 -4.59 -4.18 -11.19
N ARG A 68 -4.71 -5.11 -10.24
CA ARG A 68 -5.03 -4.78 -8.85
C ARG A 68 -4.03 -3.76 -8.31
N ARG A 69 -4.58 -2.63 -7.89
CA ARG A 69 -3.88 -1.49 -7.30
C ARG A 69 -4.08 -1.44 -5.79
N GLU A 70 -3.03 -1.14 -5.06
CA GLU A 70 -3.05 -1.02 -3.60
C GLU A 70 -2.23 0.16 -3.13
N LEU A 71 -2.82 1.01 -2.29
CA LEU A 71 -2.18 2.16 -1.68
C LEU A 71 -1.89 1.87 -0.21
N TRP A 72 -0.61 1.90 0.15
CA TRP A 72 -0.11 1.51 1.45
C TRP A 72 0.76 2.60 2.05
N HIS A 73 0.50 3.01 3.29
CA HIS A 73 1.51 3.69 4.10
C HIS A 73 2.22 2.65 4.97
N LYS A 74 3.48 2.39 4.64
CA LYS A 74 4.33 1.38 5.30
C LYS A 74 5.24 2.09 6.30
N TRP A 75 4.66 2.55 7.40
CA TRP A 75 5.31 3.54 8.25
C TRP A 75 6.67 3.14 8.84
N PRO A 76 7.02 1.87 9.15
CA PRO A 76 8.37 1.57 9.67
C PRO A 76 9.42 1.54 8.55
N TYR A 77 8.98 1.68 7.29
CA TYR A 77 9.85 1.68 6.11
C TYR A 77 9.95 3.08 5.49
N GLY A 78 9.39 4.11 6.15
CA GLY A 78 9.48 5.50 5.71
C GLY A 78 8.94 5.71 4.30
N ARG A 79 7.83 5.06 3.94
CA ARG A 79 7.30 5.12 2.57
C ARG A 79 5.80 4.96 2.44
N VAL A 80 5.27 5.58 1.41
CA VAL A 80 3.95 5.31 0.87
C VAL A 80 4.10 4.72 -0.53
N ASP A 81 3.44 3.58 -0.78
CA ASP A 81 3.51 2.86 -2.04
C ASP A 81 2.13 2.76 -2.68
N LEU A 82 2.02 3.16 -3.95
CA LEU A 82 0.94 2.75 -4.85
C LEU A 82 1.43 1.58 -5.70
N GLN A 83 0.99 0.38 -5.34
CA GLN A 83 1.44 -0.88 -5.94
C GLN A 83 0.48 -1.38 -7.01
N PHE A 84 1.03 -1.88 -8.11
CA PHE A 84 0.34 -2.56 -9.20
C PHE A 84 0.76 -4.03 -9.22
N SER A 85 -0.17 -4.93 -8.86
CA SER A 85 0.11 -6.37 -8.73
C SER A 85 0.48 -7.01 -10.06
N GLY A 86 1.50 -7.89 -10.05
CA GLY A 86 1.88 -8.71 -11.19
C GLY A 86 2.79 -8.02 -12.22
N LEU A 87 3.19 -6.77 -11.97
CA LEU A 87 4.01 -5.99 -12.90
C LEU A 87 5.52 -6.03 -12.61
N ALA A 88 5.95 -6.67 -11.52
CA ALA A 88 7.37 -6.72 -11.15
C ALA A 88 8.27 -7.28 -12.26
N ALA A 89 7.87 -8.38 -12.91
CA ALA A 89 8.64 -9.01 -13.98
C ALA A 89 8.67 -8.20 -15.30
N LYS A 90 7.99 -7.06 -15.35
CA LYS A 90 7.88 -6.19 -16.54
C LYS A 90 8.39 -4.78 -16.26
N SER A 91 9.12 -4.58 -15.15
CA SER A 91 9.64 -3.27 -14.73
C SER A 91 10.36 -2.57 -15.88
N ASP A 92 11.24 -3.28 -16.58
CA ASP A 92 12.15 -2.69 -17.57
C ASP A 92 11.41 -2.13 -18.78
N ALA A 93 10.26 -2.73 -19.15
CA ALA A 93 9.40 -2.23 -20.21
C ALA A 93 8.48 -1.09 -19.74
N ILE A 94 8.09 -1.10 -18.46
CA ILE A 94 7.14 -0.13 -17.89
C ILE A 94 7.84 1.18 -17.50
N VAL A 95 9.04 1.09 -16.92
CA VAL A 95 9.79 2.23 -16.37
C VAL A 95 9.95 3.37 -17.39
N PRO A 96 10.37 3.13 -18.64
CA PRO A 96 10.51 4.20 -19.63
C PRO A 96 9.18 4.86 -20.00
N THR A 97 8.08 4.10 -19.91
CA THR A 97 6.75 4.60 -20.29
C THR A 97 6.12 5.42 -19.17
N ILE A 98 6.33 5.05 -17.92
CA ILE A 98 5.73 5.75 -16.77
C ILE A 98 6.61 6.89 -16.24
N GLY A 99 7.93 6.79 -16.43
CA GLY A 99 8.93 7.74 -15.95
C GLY A 99 8.61 9.22 -16.25
N PRO A 100 8.22 9.57 -17.49
CA PRO A 100 7.86 10.95 -17.84
C PRO A 100 6.67 11.54 -17.07
N PHE A 101 5.86 10.70 -16.44
CA PHE A 101 4.67 11.10 -15.67
C PHE A 101 4.92 11.13 -14.16
N LEU A 102 6.10 10.70 -13.69
CA LEU A 102 6.41 10.70 -12.26
C LEU A 102 6.60 12.12 -11.76
N GLY A 103 6.09 12.40 -10.56
CA GLY A 103 6.48 13.59 -9.82
C GLY A 103 7.98 13.56 -9.47
N PRO A 104 8.59 14.71 -9.15
CA PRO A 104 10.04 14.84 -8.97
C PRO A 104 10.62 13.96 -7.84
N ASP A 105 9.82 13.61 -6.85
CA ASP A 105 10.17 12.80 -5.69
C ASP A 105 9.55 11.39 -5.73
N MET A 106 8.83 11.05 -6.80
CA MET A 106 8.24 9.72 -7.00
C MET A 106 9.26 8.77 -7.59
N THR A 107 9.39 7.59 -6.99
CA THR A 107 10.33 6.55 -7.44
C THR A 107 9.59 5.27 -7.80
N LEU A 108 10.12 4.53 -8.77
CA LEU A 108 9.64 3.18 -9.10
C LEU A 108 10.40 2.15 -8.28
N ARG A 109 9.67 1.20 -7.70
CA ARG A 109 10.25 0.13 -6.88
C ARG A 109 9.57 -1.19 -7.11
N GLN A 110 10.35 -2.26 -7.09
CA GLN A 110 9.77 -3.60 -6.99
C GLN A 110 9.30 -3.87 -5.54
N ALA A 111 8.08 -4.34 -5.39
CA ALA A 111 7.47 -4.75 -4.12
C ALA A 111 6.95 -6.19 -4.27
N GLY A 112 7.85 -7.17 -4.10
CA GLY A 112 7.54 -8.58 -4.36
C GLY A 112 7.17 -8.80 -5.83
N LYS A 113 5.92 -9.22 -6.08
CA LYS A 113 5.35 -9.39 -7.43
C LYS A 113 4.74 -8.11 -8.01
N SER A 114 4.76 -7.01 -7.27
CA SER A 114 4.19 -5.73 -7.68
C SER A 114 5.27 -4.75 -8.14
N LEU A 115 4.89 -3.83 -9.03
CA LEU A 115 5.63 -2.60 -9.27
C LEU A 115 4.95 -1.47 -8.48
N ALA A 116 5.73 -0.66 -7.77
CA ALA A 116 5.23 0.42 -6.92
C ALA A 116 5.72 1.78 -7.42
N VAL A 117 4.84 2.77 -7.40
CA VAL A 117 5.24 4.18 -7.35
C VAL A 117 5.27 4.58 -5.88
N SER A 118 6.42 5.07 -5.43
CA SER A 118 6.73 5.27 -4.02
C SER A 118 7.14 6.70 -3.72
N LEU A 119 6.67 7.22 -2.59
CA LEU A 119 7.15 8.45 -1.96
C LEU A 119 7.83 8.12 -0.63
N ALA A 120 8.98 8.73 -0.36
CA ALA A 120 9.63 8.67 0.94
C ALA A 120 8.92 9.60 1.92
N VAL A 121 8.77 9.14 3.16
CA VAL A 121 8.18 9.89 4.29
C VAL A 121 8.92 9.52 5.57
N PRO A 122 8.82 10.30 6.66
CA PRO A 122 9.42 9.90 7.91
C PRO A 122 8.88 8.57 8.42
N GLU A 123 9.72 7.80 9.11
CA GLU A 123 9.30 6.57 9.76
C GLU A 123 8.42 6.86 10.97
N LEU A 124 7.54 5.90 11.30
CA LEU A 124 6.78 5.91 12.55
C LEU A 124 7.07 4.65 13.36
N ASP A 125 7.14 4.81 14.68
CA ASP A 125 7.11 3.74 15.66
C ASP A 125 5.70 3.62 16.26
N GLY A 126 4.97 2.60 15.81
CA GLY A 126 3.62 2.31 16.31
C GLY A 126 3.57 1.78 17.75
N THR A 127 4.71 1.55 18.40
CA THR A 127 4.79 1.18 19.82
C THR A 127 5.12 2.36 20.72
N ALA A 128 5.59 3.48 20.17
CA ALA A 128 5.80 4.73 20.87
C ALA A 128 4.54 5.63 20.89
N GLU A 129 4.64 6.79 21.55
CA GLU A 129 3.55 7.76 21.61
C GLU A 129 3.28 8.40 20.24
N PHE A 130 2.00 8.60 19.93
CA PHE A 130 1.59 9.17 18.64
C PHE A 130 1.86 10.68 18.54
N GLN A 131 1.64 11.45 19.61
CA GLN A 131 1.67 12.92 19.54
C GLN A 131 3.00 13.50 19.02
N PRO A 132 4.18 13.03 19.49
CA PRO A 132 5.46 13.49 18.93
C PRO A 132 5.63 13.15 17.44
N GLN A 133 4.92 12.13 16.95
CA GLN A 133 5.00 11.63 15.57
C GLN A 133 3.86 12.14 14.69
N ARG A 134 2.98 13.02 15.20
CA ARG A 134 1.79 13.51 14.49
C ARG A 134 2.15 14.16 13.15
N GLU A 135 3.22 14.96 13.12
CA GLU A 135 3.67 15.64 11.90
C GLU A 135 4.20 14.65 10.86
N ALA A 136 4.99 13.66 11.30
CA ALA A 136 5.44 12.56 10.44
C ALA A 136 4.25 11.76 9.87
N ALA A 137 3.21 11.52 10.69
CA ALA A 137 1.99 10.86 10.25
C ALA A 137 1.22 11.69 9.21
N LEU A 138 1.16 13.01 9.37
CA LEU A 138 0.59 13.94 8.39
C LEU A 138 1.34 13.89 7.05
N GLN A 139 2.67 13.86 7.06
CA GLN A 139 3.47 13.71 5.85
C GLN A 139 3.16 12.39 5.13
N GLY A 140 2.98 11.30 5.88
CA GLY A 140 2.48 10.03 5.36
C GLY A 140 1.11 10.12 4.68
N LEU A 141 0.16 10.84 5.30
CA LEU A 141 -1.18 11.06 4.72
C LEU A 141 -1.12 11.95 3.47
N SER A 142 -0.31 13.00 3.50
CA SER A 142 -0.08 13.90 2.36
C SER A 142 0.51 13.13 1.17
N ALA A 143 1.52 12.30 1.40
CA ALA A 143 2.09 11.44 0.37
C ALA A 143 1.07 10.45 -0.22
N ALA A 144 0.20 9.86 0.62
CA ALA A 144 -0.88 9.00 0.14
C ALA A 144 -1.90 9.76 -0.72
N LEU A 145 -2.25 10.99 -0.35
CA LEU A 145 -3.11 11.85 -1.17
C LEU A 145 -2.45 12.21 -2.50
N ARG A 146 -1.15 12.52 -2.50
CA ARG A 146 -0.38 12.83 -3.72
C ARG A 146 -0.32 11.64 -4.68
N LEU A 147 -0.02 10.43 -4.20
CA LEU A 147 -0.05 9.23 -5.03
C LEU A 147 -1.44 8.91 -5.57
N ARG A 148 -2.48 9.14 -4.75
CA ARG A 148 -3.86 9.01 -5.21
C ARG A 148 -4.19 10.04 -6.29
N ALA A 149 -3.82 11.30 -6.11
CA ALA A 149 -4.04 12.39 -7.07
C ALA A 149 -3.36 12.08 -8.41
N TRP A 150 -2.08 11.73 -8.36
CA TRP A 150 -1.30 11.31 -9.51
C TRP A 150 -1.97 10.16 -10.28
N TYR A 151 -2.51 9.16 -9.57
CA TYR A 151 -3.22 8.05 -10.20
C TYR A 151 -4.51 8.47 -10.93
N VAL A 152 -5.26 9.42 -10.38
CA VAL A 152 -6.53 9.87 -10.97
C VAL A 152 -6.36 10.89 -12.08
N GLU A 153 -5.23 11.61 -12.10
CA GLU A 153 -4.89 12.61 -13.12
C GLU A 153 -4.33 11.97 -14.40
N HIS A 154 -3.74 10.77 -14.32
CA HIS A 154 -3.09 10.10 -15.46
C HIS A 154 -3.80 8.81 -15.93
N PRO A 155 -5.14 8.71 -15.99
CA PRO A 155 -5.80 7.42 -16.20
C PRO A 155 -5.49 6.81 -17.57
N LYS A 156 -5.40 7.62 -18.64
CA LYS A 156 -5.11 7.14 -19.99
C LYS A 156 -3.66 6.70 -20.14
N ASP A 157 -2.72 7.48 -19.61
CA ASP A 157 -1.30 7.17 -19.67
C ASP A 157 -0.97 5.92 -18.85
N LEU A 158 -1.58 5.77 -17.67
CA LEU A 158 -1.43 4.57 -16.85
C LEU A 158 -2.01 3.35 -17.53
N VAL A 159 -3.20 3.44 -18.14
CA VAL A 159 -3.74 2.33 -18.92
C VAL A 159 -2.79 1.97 -20.06
N ARG A 160 -2.27 2.93 -20.82
CA ARG A 160 -1.31 2.66 -21.89
C ARG A 160 -0.03 1.99 -21.38
N ALA A 161 0.52 2.48 -20.27
CA ALA A 161 1.81 2.03 -19.73
C ALA A 161 1.73 0.71 -18.95
N LEU A 162 0.65 0.47 -18.22
CA LEU A 162 0.51 -0.61 -17.25
C LEU A 162 -0.43 -1.72 -17.71
N ARG A 163 -1.00 -1.62 -18.92
CA ARG A 163 -1.82 -2.69 -19.47
C ARG A 163 -1.01 -3.98 -19.48
N PRO A 164 -1.50 -5.07 -18.86
CA PRO A 164 -0.89 -6.36 -19.11
C PRO A 164 -1.01 -6.64 -20.62
N PRO A 165 0.07 -7.02 -21.33
CA PRO A 165 -0.07 -7.58 -22.67
C PRO A 165 -1.10 -8.69 -22.58
N THR A 166 -2.14 -8.60 -23.40
CA THR A 166 -3.25 -9.55 -23.43
C THR A 166 -2.70 -10.96 -23.35
N LEU A 167 -3.07 -11.71 -22.32
CA LEU A 167 -3.14 -13.16 -22.48
C LEU A 167 -4.05 -13.34 -23.68
N ALA A 168 -3.50 -13.78 -24.81
CA ALA A 168 -4.30 -14.36 -25.87
C ALA A 168 -5.22 -15.35 -25.17
N ARG A 169 -6.49 -14.98 -25.05
CA ARG A 169 -7.51 -15.79 -24.42
C ARG A 169 -7.59 -17.00 -25.33
N ALA A 170 -6.88 -18.06 -24.96
CA ALA A 170 -6.95 -19.33 -25.64
C ALA A 170 -8.40 -19.79 -25.53
N PHE A 171 -9.19 -19.46 -26.55
CA PHE A 171 -10.44 -20.10 -26.86
C PHE A 171 -10.08 -21.56 -27.13
N ARG A 172 -10.07 -22.38 -26.07
CA ARG A 172 -10.25 -23.82 -26.25
C ARG A 172 -11.71 -23.98 -26.62
N GLY A 173 -11.92 -24.11 -27.93
CA GLY A 173 -13.21 -24.40 -28.53
C GLY A 173 -13.82 -25.63 -27.87
N ARG A 174 -15.13 -25.56 -27.65
CA ARG A 174 -15.95 -26.77 -27.62
C ARG A 174 -16.05 -27.26 -29.05
N LEU A 175 -15.60 -28.48 -29.29
CA LEU A 175 -16.24 -29.43 -30.19
C LEU A 175 -16.31 -30.75 -29.42
#